data_AF-A0AAV4ZK30-F1
#
_entry.id   AF-A0AAV4ZK30-F1
#
_cell.length_a   1.000
_cell.length_b   1.000
_cell.length_c   1.000
_cell.angle_alpha   90.00
_cell.angle_beta   90.00
_cell.angle_gamma   90.00
#
_symmetry.space_group_name_H-M   'P 1'
#
loop_
_entity.id
_entity.type
_entity.pdbx_description
1 polymer ?
#
loop_
_entity_poly.entity_id
_entity_poly.type
_entity_poly.pdbx_seq_one_letter_code
_entity_poly.pdbx_strand_id
1 'polypeptide(L)'
;MSGGSKKSSGRRLVAPAGAGPGAPSSTAGSEGGNAPTGSPCDLSYDVELTGVRADVVAVVRIGDVLDVALHRAGAFETAVCRTRPAGQVVGTLANVEGLDELLGCLRTHHRYAATVTQVGRLLCRVAIAPVLG
;
A
#
# COMPACT_ATOMS: atom_id res chain seq x y z
N MET A 1 -17.28 18.66 42.81
CA MET A 1 -17.52 18.41 44.26
C MET A 1 -18.03 16.99 44.36
N SER A 2 -17.22 16.12 44.96
CA SER A 2 -17.30 14.66 44.86
C SER A 2 -18.53 14.08 45.56
N GLY A 3 -19.31 13.26 44.84
CA GLY A 3 -20.35 12.40 45.40
C GLY A 3 -19.80 10.98 45.59
N GLY A 4 -19.88 10.48 46.82
CA GLY A 4 -19.22 9.24 47.23
C GLY A 4 -20.06 7.96 47.22
N SER A 5 -19.40 6.92 47.73
CA SER A 5 -19.92 5.72 48.40
C SER A 5 -20.51 4.60 47.55
N LYS A 6 -19.84 3.43 47.54
CA LYS A 6 -20.22 2.28 48.40
C LYS A 6 -19.31 1.05 48.22
N LYS A 7 -18.90 0.53 49.37
CA LYS A 7 -18.16 -0.72 49.60
C LYS A 7 -19.19 -1.83 49.88
N SER A 8 -19.06 -3.01 49.26
CA SER A 8 -19.75 -4.25 49.66
C SER A 8 -19.00 -5.44 49.04
N SER A 9 -18.13 -6.14 49.78
CA SER A 9 -18.44 -7.27 50.68
C SER A 9 -19.13 -8.46 50.01
N GLY A 10 -18.30 -9.45 49.62
CA GLY A 10 -18.41 -10.83 50.06
C GLY A 10 -19.40 -11.76 49.34
N ARG A 11 -18.87 -12.79 48.68
CA ARG A 11 -18.95 -14.19 49.18
C ARG A 11 -18.23 -15.15 48.23
N ARG A 12 -17.30 -15.90 48.81
CA ARG A 12 -16.76 -17.18 48.30
C ARG A 12 -17.91 -18.13 47.94
N LEU A 13 -17.79 -18.84 46.81
CA LEU A 13 -18.13 -20.26 46.66
C LEU A 13 -17.26 -20.85 45.52
N VAL A 14 -16.20 -21.58 45.88
CA VAL A 14 -15.98 -23.03 45.66
C VAL A 14 -15.83 -23.45 44.19
N ALA A 15 -14.63 -23.93 43.87
CA ALA A 15 -14.27 -24.58 42.61
C ALA A 15 -14.99 -25.93 42.41
N PRO A 16 -15.03 -26.43 41.17
CA PRO A 16 -14.58 -27.79 40.95
C PRO A 16 -13.32 -27.82 40.09
N ALA A 17 -12.36 -28.63 40.53
CA ALA A 17 -11.24 -29.07 39.73
C ALA A 17 -11.76 -29.90 38.55
N GLY A 18 -11.39 -29.47 37.34
CA GLY A 18 -11.60 -30.20 36.08
C GLY A 18 -10.46 -29.84 35.14
N ALA A 19 -9.80 -30.85 34.61
CA ALA A 19 -8.46 -30.84 34.03
C ALA A 19 -8.32 -30.08 32.69
N GLY A 20 -7.11 -29.55 32.45
CA GLY A 20 -6.64 -29.14 31.11
C GLY A 20 -5.57 -28.04 31.14
N PRO A 21 -4.33 -28.28 30.66
CA PRO A 21 -3.26 -27.27 30.64
C PRO A 21 -3.28 -26.48 29.33
N GLY A 22 -3.15 -25.14 29.41
CA GLY A 22 -3.01 -24.33 28.20
C GLY A 22 -2.98 -22.82 28.42
N ALA A 23 -1.75 -22.30 28.56
CA ALA A 23 -1.26 -21.00 28.08
C ALA A 23 -1.83 -19.67 28.67
N PRO A 24 -0.97 -18.64 28.79
CA PRO A 24 -1.24 -17.44 29.59
C PRO A 24 -2.23 -16.49 28.90
N SER A 25 -3.12 -15.90 29.72
CA SER A 25 -3.86 -14.69 29.38
C SER A 25 -2.87 -13.53 29.21
N SER A 26 -2.47 -13.25 27.98
CA SER A 26 -1.96 -11.94 27.61
C SER A 26 -3.15 -11.01 27.42
N THR A 27 -3.21 -10.03 28.32
CA THR A 27 -4.11 -8.89 28.32
C THR A 27 -4.20 -8.29 26.92
N ALA A 28 -5.36 -8.44 26.28
CA ALA A 28 -5.70 -7.77 25.05
C ALA A 28 -5.87 -6.27 25.35
N GLY A 29 -4.79 -5.51 25.16
CA GLY A 29 -4.88 -4.09 24.84
C GLY A 29 -5.21 -3.97 23.37
N SER A 30 -6.48 -4.06 23.00
CA SER A 30 -6.91 -3.67 21.66
C SER A 30 -7.25 -2.20 21.69
N GLU A 31 -6.20 -1.40 21.53
CA GLU A 31 -6.30 0.01 21.17
C GLU A 31 -7.13 0.10 19.88
N GLY A 32 -8.22 0.86 19.94
CA GLY A 32 -9.10 1.12 18.82
C GLY A 32 -8.37 1.91 17.74
N GLY A 33 -7.71 1.21 16.84
CA GLY A 33 -7.26 1.75 15.57
C GLY A 33 -8.44 1.71 14.61
N ASN A 34 -8.94 2.88 14.23
CA ASN A 34 -9.87 3.06 13.11
C ASN A 34 -9.16 2.58 11.82
N ALA A 35 -9.21 1.27 11.56
CA ALA A 35 -8.62 0.69 10.36
C ALA A 35 -9.37 1.26 9.16
N PRO A 36 -8.69 1.91 8.20
CA PRO A 36 -9.34 2.31 6.97
C PRO A 36 -9.94 1.06 6.32
N THR A 37 -11.23 1.10 5.99
CA THR A 37 -11.97 0.02 5.34
C THR A 37 -11.62 -0.14 3.85
N GLY A 38 -10.36 0.12 3.49
CA GLY A 38 -9.80 -0.08 2.16
C GLY A 38 -8.80 -1.23 2.18
N SER A 39 -8.69 -1.96 1.06
CA SER A 39 -7.61 -2.93 0.89
C SER A 39 -6.27 -2.20 1.06
N PRO A 40 -5.27 -2.79 1.74
CA PRO A 40 -3.98 -2.14 1.95
C PRO A 40 -3.25 -1.81 0.64
N CYS A 41 -3.71 -2.37 -0.48
CA CYS A 41 -3.22 -2.14 -1.83
C CYS A 41 -4.11 -1.21 -2.67
N ASP A 42 -5.08 -0.52 -2.07
CA ASP A 42 -5.87 0.51 -2.76
C ASP A 42 -5.11 1.86 -2.76
N LEU A 43 -3.91 1.84 -3.33
CA LEU A 43 -2.95 2.94 -3.30
C LEU A 43 -3.05 3.77 -4.57
N SER A 44 -3.12 5.10 -4.43
CA SER A 44 -3.18 6.03 -5.54
C SER A 44 -2.17 7.16 -5.39
N TYR A 45 -1.58 7.58 -6.51
CA TYR A 45 -0.48 8.54 -6.54
C TYR A 45 -0.60 9.45 -7.76
N ASP A 46 -0.16 10.70 -7.65
CA ASP A 46 0.04 11.58 -8.81
C ASP A 46 1.48 12.12 -8.78
N VAL A 47 2.32 11.56 -9.64
CA VAL A 47 3.78 11.66 -9.51
C VAL A 47 4.46 11.86 -10.86
N GLU A 48 5.59 12.57 -10.81
CA GLU A 48 6.47 12.73 -11.96
C GLU A 48 7.45 11.56 -12.04
N LEU A 49 7.57 10.97 -13.22
CA LEU A 49 8.54 9.90 -13.47
C LEU A 49 9.95 10.46 -13.53
N THR A 50 10.90 9.72 -12.96
CA THR A 50 12.32 10.02 -12.99
C THR A 50 13.03 9.15 -14.03
N GLY A 51 14.12 9.67 -14.63
CA GLY A 51 14.91 8.90 -15.60
C GLY A 51 14.13 8.60 -16.89
N VAL A 52 13.31 9.55 -17.31
CA VAL A 52 12.41 9.42 -18.45
C VAL A 52 13.19 9.19 -19.75
N ARG A 53 12.79 8.19 -20.52
CA ARG A 53 13.40 7.88 -21.83
C ARG A 53 12.75 8.73 -22.93
N ALA A 54 13.53 9.63 -23.51
CA ALA A 54 13.05 10.62 -24.49
C ALA A 54 12.46 9.96 -25.76
N ASP A 55 13.05 8.86 -26.23
CA ASP A 55 12.59 8.11 -27.39
C ASP A 55 11.21 7.47 -27.15
N VAL A 56 10.97 6.97 -25.93
CA VAL A 56 9.70 6.35 -25.54
C VAL A 56 8.64 7.41 -25.24
N VAL A 57 8.99 8.49 -24.53
CA VAL A 57 8.04 9.57 -24.22
C VAL A 57 7.59 10.34 -25.45
N ALA A 58 8.41 10.42 -26.50
CA ALA A 58 8.01 11.05 -27.75
C ALA A 58 6.76 10.42 -28.41
N VAL A 59 6.44 9.16 -28.08
CA VAL A 59 5.26 8.46 -28.61
C VAL A 59 4.11 8.34 -27.61
N VAL A 60 4.31 8.75 -26.36
CA VAL A 60 3.29 8.72 -25.30
C VAL A 60 2.46 10.01 -25.31
N ARG A 61 1.17 9.89 -25.05
CA ARG A 61 0.21 11.00 -25.03
C ARG A 61 -0.49 11.13 -23.69
N ILE A 62 -0.99 12.32 -23.40
CA ILE A 62 -1.88 12.54 -22.25
C ILE A 62 -3.12 11.65 -22.43
N GLY A 63 -3.51 10.96 -21.35
CA GLY A 63 -4.59 9.98 -21.34
C GLY A 63 -4.14 8.56 -21.65
N ASP A 64 -2.90 8.34 -22.12
CA ASP A 64 -2.39 6.97 -22.31
C ASP A 64 -2.27 6.26 -20.97
N VAL A 65 -2.56 4.97 -20.99
CA VAL A 65 -2.50 4.12 -19.79
C VAL A 65 -1.31 3.18 -19.91
N LEU A 66 -0.34 3.40 -19.04
CA LEU A 66 0.89 2.65 -18.87
C LEU A 66 0.69 1.53 -17.82
N ASP A 67 1.48 0.48 -17.96
CA ASP A 67 1.54 -0.62 -16.99
C ASP A 67 2.59 -0.29 -15.91
N VAL A 68 2.23 -0.45 -14.64
CA VAL A 68 3.18 -0.29 -13.54
C VAL A 68 3.73 -1.65 -13.17
N ALA A 69 5.05 -1.82 -13.30
CA ALA A 69 5.71 -3.09 -13.10
C ALA A 69 6.90 -2.97 -12.15
N LEU A 70 7.17 -4.05 -11.41
CA LEU A 70 8.43 -4.21 -10.69
C LEU A 70 9.58 -4.33 -11.68
N HIS A 71 10.66 -3.59 -11.41
CA HIS A 71 11.93 -3.69 -12.08
C HIS A 71 13.02 -3.99 -11.06
N ARG A 72 13.83 -5.01 -11.36
CA ARG A 72 14.94 -5.45 -10.51
C ARG A 72 16.25 -5.06 -11.16
N ALA A 73 17.05 -4.28 -10.46
CA ALA A 73 18.41 -3.90 -10.85
C ALA A 73 19.39 -4.40 -9.77
N GLY A 74 19.88 -5.62 -9.95
CA GLY A 74 20.72 -6.29 -8.95
C GLY A 74 19.97 -6.54 -7.64
N ALA A 75 20.47 -5.97 -6.55
CA ALA A 75 19.86 -6.08 -5.22
C ALA A 75 18.71 -5.08 -4.98
N PHE A 76 18.50 -4.13 -5.89
CA PHE A 76 17.49 -3.09 -5.74
C PHE A 76 16.23 -3.42 -6.55
N GLU A 77 15.08 -3.20 -5.93
CA GLU A 77 13.76 -3.25 -6.58
C GLU A 77 13.18 -1.85 -6.65
N THR A 78 12.57 -1.52 -7.79
CA THR A 78 11.86 -0.26 -7.99
C THR A 78 10.64 -0.49 -8.88
N ALA A 79 9.72 0.47 -8.91
CA ALA A 79 8.56 0.43 -9.78
C ALA A 79 8.86 1.27 -11.03
N VAL A 80 8.48 0.76 -12.20
CA VAL A 80 8.64 1.45 -13.49
C VAL A 80 7.33 1.47 -14.24
N CYS A 81 7.13 2.52 -15.03
CA CYS A 81 6.00 2.61 -15.96
C CYS A 81 6.42 2.10 -17.33
N ARG A 82 5.61 1.23 -17.94
CA ARG A 82 5.87 0.63 -19.26
C ARG A 82 4.74 0.93 -20.24
N THR A 83 5.08 1.16 -21.50
CA THR A 83 4.08 1.30 -22.56
C THR A 83 3.38 -0.03 -22.83
N ARG A 84 2.14 0.03 -23.31
CA ARG A 84 1.39 -1.13 -23.80
C ARG A 84 1.21 -1.01 -25.32
N PRO A 85 1.29 -2.10 -26.10
CA PRO A 85 1.70 -3.46 -25.73
C PRO A 85 3.22 -3.67 -25.76
N ALA A 86 4.00 -2.69 -26.23
CA ALA A 86 5.43 -2.86 -26.50
C ALA A 86 6.29 -3.11 -25.25
N GLY A 87 5.81 -2.78 -24.05
CA GLY A 87 6.50 -3.05 -22.78
C GLY A 87 7.73 -2.17 -22.55
N GLN A 88 7.89 -1.08 -23.30
CA GLN A 88 9.07 -0.21 -23.18
C GLN A 88 8.99 0.61 -21.91
N VAL A 89 10.08 0.68 -21.15
CA VAL A 89 10.17 1.48 -19.93
C VAL A 89 10.16 2.96 -20.30
N VAL A 90 9.15 3.68 -19.82
CA VAL A 90 9.00 5.14 -19.98
C VAL A 90 9.87 5.86 -18.96
N GLY A 91 9.82 5.41 -17.71
CA GLY A 91 10.56 6.00 -16.60
C GLY A 91 10.31 5.23 -15.29
N THR A 92 11.01 5.66 -14.25
CA THR A 92 10.98 5.05 -12.92
C THR A 92 10.13 5.88 -11.98
N LEU A 93 9.41 5.20 -11.09
CA LEU A 93 8.74 5.80 -9.95
C LEU A 93 9.76 5.98 -8.84
N ALA A 94 10.43 7.12 -8.86
CA ALA A 94 11.24 7.61 -7.77
C ALA A 94 10.57 8.88 -7.25
N ASN A 95 10.57 9.09 -5.93
CA ASN A 95 9.89 10.20 -5.25
C ASN A 95 8.38 10.00 -4.98
N VAL A 96 7.96 8.76 -4.75
CA VAL A 96 6.62 8.43 -4.26
C VAL A 96 6.69 8.16 -2.76
N GLU A 97 5.92 8.88 -1.96
CA GLU A 97 5.72 8.53 -0.55
C GLU A 97 4.94 7.21 -0.49
N GLY A 98 5.45 6.24 0.26
CA GLY A 98 4.87 4.90 0.31
C GLY A 98 5.24 4.00 -0.88
N LEU A 99 6.41 4.22 -1.49
CA LEU A 99 6.94 3.35 -2.54
C LEU A 99 7.11 1.91 -2.06
N ASP A 100 7.53 1.69 -0.81
CA ASP A 100 7.72 0.35 -0.25
C ASP A 100 6.41 -0.45 -0.20
N GLU A 101 5.30 0.19 0.15
CA GLU A 101 3.95 -0.37 0.14
C GLU A 101 3.53 -0.73 -1.29
N LEU A 102 3.76 0.17 -2.25
CA LEU A 102 3.49 -0.10 -3.67
C LEU A 102 4.30 -1.31 -4.16
N LEU A 103 5.59 -1.38 -3.83
CA LEU A 103 6.43 -2.53 -4.17
C LEU A 103 5.92 -3.82 -3.52
N GLY A 104 5.49 -3.77 -2.26
CA GLY A 104 4.84 -4.88 -1.56
C GLY A 104 3.56 -5.37 -2.26
N CYS A 105 2.71 -4.45 -2.69
CA CYS A 105 1.48 -4.77 -3.42
C CYS A 105 1.77 -5.36 -4.80
N LEU A 106 2.72 -4.79 -5.54
CA LEU A 106 3.16 -5.37 -6.82
C LEU A 106 3.76 -6.78 -6.64
N ARG A 107 4.48 -7.04 -5.54
CA ARG A 107 5.04 -8.38 -5.22
C ARG A 107 3.94 -9.40 -4.91
N THR A 108 2.82 -8.97 -4.36
CA THR A 108 1.65 -9.81 -4.06
C THR A 108 0.68 -9.95 -5.24
N HIS A 109 1.14 -9.62 -6.46
CA HIS A 109 0.39 -9.70 -7.71
C HIS A 109 -0.77 -8.70 -7.87
N HIS A 110 -0.84 -7.64 -7.04
CA HIS A 110 -1.73 -6.52 -7.33
C HIS A 110 -1.21 -5.75 -8.55
N ARG A 111 -2.13 -5.30 -9.39
CA ARG A 111 -1.82 -4.58 -10.62
C ARG A 111 -2.20 -3.12 -10.48
N TYR A 112 -1.36 -2.26 -11.04
CA TYR A 112 -1.60 -0.82 -11.07
C TYR A 112 -1.47 -0.32 -12.50
N ALA A 113 -2.29 0.66 -12.84
CA ALA A 113 -2.24 1.38 -14.08
C ALA A 113 -1.82 2.81 -13.82
N ALA A 114 -0.97 3.34 -14.69
CA ALA A 114 -0.52 4.72 -14.64
C ALA A 114 -1.10 5.48 -15.84
N THR A 115 -2.04 6.38 -15.59
CA THR A 115 -2.61 7.26 -16.62
C THR A 115 -1.76 8.50 -16.77
N VAL A 116 -1.31 8.80 -17.98
CA VAL A 116 -0.48 9.97 -18.25
C VAL A 116 -1.31 11.24 -18.12
N THR A 117 -0.99 12.07 -17.14
CA THR A 117 -1.68 13.35 -16.87
C THR A 117 -0.94 14.53 -17.50
N GLN A 118 0.38 14.41 -17.68
CA GLN A 118 1.20 15.42 -18.34
C GLN A 118 2.36 14.77 -19.10
N VAL A 119 2.68 15.31 -20.28
CA VAL A 119 3.82 14.85 -21.08
C VAL A 119 4.59 16.03 -21.66
N GLY A 120 5.92 15.96 -21.59
CA GLY A 120 6.87 16.90 -22.17
C GLY A 120 8.09 16.16 -22.71
N ARG A 121 9.13 16.87 -23.15
CA ARG A 121 10.30 16.21 -23.80
C ARG A 121 11.08 15.27 -22.88
N LEU A 122 11.18 15.61 -21.59
CA LEU A 122 11.89 14.84 -20.56
C LEU A 122 11.07 14.74 -19.27
N LEU A 123 9.77 15.03 -19.36
CA LEU A 123 8.86 15.09 -18.24
C LEU A 123 7.66 14.22 -18.56
N CYS A 124 7.26 13.38 -17.62
CA CYS A 124 6.06 12.57 -17.71
C CYS A 124 5.47 12.47 -16.31
N ARG A 125 4.28 13.05 -16.13
CA ARG A 125 3.50 12.92 -14.89
C ARG A 125 2.39 11.90 -15.12
N VAL A 126 2.19 11.05 -14.14
CA VAL A 126 1.19 9.98 -14.19
C VAL A 126 0.37 9.94 -12.91
N ALA A 127 -0.92 9.66 -13.08
CA ALA A 127 -1.82 9.27 -12.02
C ALA A 127 -1.88 7.74 -11.95
N ILE A 128 -1.45 7.17 -10.83
CA ILE A 128 -1.43 5.73 -10.57
C ILE A 128 -2.66 5.35 -9.77
N ALA A 129 -3.33 4.28 -10.19
CA ALA A 129 -4.44 3.67 -9.48
C ALA A 129 -4.40 2.14 -9.62
N PRO A 130 -4.97 1.40 -8.66
CA PRO A 130 -5.09 -0.05 -8.78
C PRO A 130 -6.02 -0.42 -9.93
N VAL A 131 -5.70 -1.51 -10.62
CA VAL A 131 -6.56 -2.09 -11.64
C VAL A 131 -7.49 -3.06 -10.95
N LEU A 132 -8.77 -2.70 -10.86
CA LEU A 132 -9.82 -3.64 -10.47
C LEU A 132 -9.98 -4.67 -11.59
N GLY A 133 -9.57 -5.89 -11.32
CA GLY A 133 -9.72 -7.05 -12.21
C GLY A 133 -11.10 -7.67 -12.13
#